data_AF-A0A382Y6C2-F1
#
_entry.id   AF-A0A382Y6C2-F1
#
_cell.length_a   1.000
_cell.length_b   1.000
_cell.length_c   1.000
_cell.angle_alpha   90.00
_cell.angle_beta   90.00
_cell.angle_gamma   90.00
#
_symmetry.space_group_name_H-M   'P 1'
#
loop_
_entity.id
_entity.type
_entity.pdbx_description
1 polymer ?
#
loop_
_entity_poly.entity_id
_entity_poly.type
_entity_poly.pdbx_seq_one_letter_code
_entity_poly.pdbx_strand_id
1 'polypeptide(L)' 'MSDYVIHSEARAGHWVAWVTSAADSKPAGSVILPGQTQEEAESNAQHWIERLTQDSSLLRL' A
#
# COMPACT_ATOMS: atom_id res chain seq x y z
N MET A 1 7.76 3.93 -14.60
CA MET A 1 7.18 2.92 -13.71
C MET A 1 7.63 3.30 -12.32
N SER A 2 6.70 3.69 -11.45
CA SER A 2 7.04 4.05 -10.08
C SER A 2 7.33 2.76 -9.34
N ASP A 3 8.57 2.56 -8.90
CA ASP A 3 8.97 1.35 -8.19
C ASP A 3 8.37 1.40 -6.78
N TYR A 4 7.14 0.90 -6.64
CA TYR A 4 6.47 0.72 -5.37
C TYR A 4 6.53 -0.75 -4.96
N VAL A 5 6.82 -1.00 -3.68
CA VAL A 5 6.88 -2.35 -3.10
C VAL A 5 5.68 -2.53 -2.18
N ILE A 6 4.93 -3.60 -2.38
CA ILE A 6 3.82 -4.00 -1.52
C ILE A 6 4.37 -4.88 -0.39
N HIS A 7 3.98 -4.55 0.83
CA HIS A 7 4.23 -5.35 2.02
C HIS A 7 2.88 -5.75 2.60
N SER A 8 2.79 -6.94 3.19
CA SER A 8 1.59 -7.43 3.84
C SER A 8 1.93 -8.17 5.14
N GLU A 9 1.05 -8.06 6.13
CA GLU A 9 1.18 -8.72 7.43
C GLU A 9 -0.18 -9.13 7.99
N ALA A 10 -0.24 -10.29 8.64
CA ALA A 10 -1.40 -10.71 9.41
C ALA A 10 -1.43 -9.96 10.76
N ARG A 11 -2.53 -9.24 11.02
CA ARG A 11 -2.79 -8.52 12.27
C ARG A 11 -4.13 -8.98 12.85
N ALA A 12 -4.13 -9.52 14.07
CA ALA A 12 -5.35 -9.77 14.87
C ALA A 12 -6.54 -10.46 14.15
N GLY A 13 -6.28 -11.36 13.19
CA GLY A 13 -7.34 -12.08 12.44
C GLY A 13 -7.76 -11.43 11.11
N HIS A 14 -7.04 -10.41 10.67
CA HIS A 14 -7.21 -9.74 9.39
C HIS A 14 -5.83 -9.46 8.78
N TRP A 15 -5.78 -9.23 7.47
CA TRP A 15 -4.55 -8.89 6.79
C TRP A 15 -4.48 -7.39 6.57
N VAL A 16 -3.29 -6.84 6.67
CA VAL A 16 -3.02 -5.45 6.32
C VAL A 16 -1.90 -5.40 5.30
N ALA A 17 -2.01 -4.51 4.33
CA ALA A 17 -0.97 -4.22 3.38
C ALA A 17 -0.61 -2.74 3.41
N TRP A 18 0.63 -2.43 3.07
CA TRP A 18 1.10 -1.07 2.88
C TRP A 18 2.10 -1.04 1.75
N VAL A 19 2.32 0.16 1.21
CA VAL A 19 3.17 0.37 0.04
C VAL A 19 4.34 1.24 0.44
N THR A 20 5.56 0.89 0.06
CA THR A 20 6.74 1.76 0.20
C THR A 20 7.25 2.16 -1.18
N SER A 21 7.88 3.33 -1.30
CA SER A 21 8.64 3.64 -2.52
C SER A 21 9.96 2.87 -2.51
N ALA A 22 10.53 2.49 -3.66
CA ALA A 22 11.80 1.76 -3.69
C ALA A 22 12.98 2.58 -3.16
N ALA A 23 12.82 3.90 -3.10
CA ALA A 23 13.82 4.82 -2.57
C ALA A 23 13.71 5.03 -1.04
N ASP A 24 12.60 4.64 -0.39
CA ASP A 24 12.38 4.92 1.02
C ASP A 24 11.66 3.75 1.72
N SER A 25 12.07 3.40 2.93
CA SER A 25 11.44 2.32 3.70
C SER A 25 10.13 2.75 4.37
N LYS A 26 9.68 3.98 4.13
CA LYS A 26 8.47 4.55 4.73
C LYS A 26 7.22 4.22 3.89
N PRO A 27 6.09 3.91 4.54
CA PRO A 27 4.84 3.74 3.83
C PRO A 27 4.46 5.02 3.07
N ALA A 28 4.18 4.88 1.78
CA ALA A 28 3.74 5.94 0.89
C ALA A 28 2.40 6.50 1.40
N GLY A 29 2.46 7.73 1.94
CA GLY A 29 1.30 8.41 2.52
C GLY A 29 0.86 7.91 3.90
N SER A 30 1.67 7.08 4.58
CA SER A 30 1.31 6.47 5.87
C SER A 30 -0.03 5.70 5.87
N VAL A 31 -0.38 5.10 4.73
CA VAL A 31 -1.65 4.38 4.53
C VAL A 31 -1.50 2.89 4.78
N ILE A 32 -2.46 2.31 5.53
CA ILE A 32 -2.62 0.87 5.75
C ILE A 32 -3.92 0.41 5.09
N LEU A 33 -3.86 -0.71 4.37
CA LEU A 33 -4.95 -1.24 3.56
C LEU A 33 -5.36 -2.62 4.07
N PRO A 34 -6.48 -2.72 4.81
CA PRO A 34 -6.94 -3.98 5.36
C PRO A 34 -7.59 -4.87 4.28
N GLY A 35 -7.55 -6.18 4.52
CA GLY A 35 -8.27 -7.21 3.78
C GLY A 35 -8.59 -8.39 4.71
N GLN A 36 -9.63 -9.16 4.38
CA GLN A 36 -9.95 -10.40 5.11
C GLN A 36 -8.90 -11.47 4.83
N THR A 37 -8.33 -11.48 3.62
CA THR A 37 -7.21 -12.33 3.23
C THR A 37 -5.99 -11.51 2.83
N GLN A 38 -4.84 -12.19 2.73
CA GLN A 38 -3.60 -11.58 2.25
C GLN A 38 -3.79 -10.99 0.86
N GLU A 39 -4.40 -11.76 -0.04
CA GLU A 39 -4.61 -11.39 -1.43
C GLU A 39 -5.52 -10.17 -1.57
N GLU A 40 -6.54 -10.05 -0.72
CA GLU A 40 -7.41 -8.88 -0.69
C GLU A 40 -6.66 -7.62 -0.23
N ALA A 41 -5.86 -7.74 0.83
CA ALA A 41 -5.05 -6.63 1.32
C ALA A 41 -4.03 -6.16 0.26
N GLU A 42 -3.35 -7.11 -0.40
CA GLU A 42 -2.40 -6.83 -1.47
C GLU A 42 -3.08 -6.24 -2.72
N SER A 43 -4.27 -6.71 -3.08
CA SER A 43 -5.05 -6.13 -4.18
C SER A 43 -5.45 -4.67 -3.89
N ASN A 44 -5.82 -4.38 -2.64
CA ASN A 44 -6.09 -3.02 -2.21
C ASN A 44 -4.83 -2.14 -2.31
N ALA A 45 -3.66 -2.67 -1.95
CA ALA A 45 -2.37 -1.99 -2.13
C ALA A 45 -2.03 -1.73 -3.60
N GLN A 46 -2.32 -2.66 -4.50
CA GLN A 46 -2.15 -2.45 -5.93
C GLN A 46 -3.04 -1.32 -6.46
N HIS A 47 -4.32 -1.29 -6.08
CA HIS A 47 -5.22 -0.19 -6.44
C HIS A 47 -4.75 1.16 -5.85
N TRP A 48 -4.16 1.14 -4.66
CA TRP A 48 -3.56 2.34 -4.08
C TRP A 48 -2.39 2.87 -4.91
N ILE A 49 -1.50 1.99 -5.39
CA ILE A 49 -0.39 2.35 -6.29
C ILE A 49 -0.90 2.99 -7.58
N GLU A 50 -1.96 2.43 -8.17
CA GLU A 50 -2.58 3.00 -9.38
C GLU A 50 -3.10 4.41 -9.13
N ARG A 51 -3.77 4.62 -7.99
CA ARG A 51 -4.23 5.95 -7.56
C ARG A 51 -3.07 6.91 -7.33
N LEU A 52 -1.99 6.49 -6.69
CA LEU A 52 -0.79 7.31 -6.48
C LEU A 52 -0.10 7.69 -7.80
N THR A 53 -0.17 6.80 -8.79
CA THR A 53 0.40 7.04 -10.12
C THR A 53 -0.44 8.04 -10.91
N GLN A 54 -1.76 8.02 -10.73
CA GLN A 54 -2.69 8.98 -11.33
C GLN A 54 -2.68 10.34 -10.61
N ASP A 55 -2.57 10.33 -9.28
CA ASP A 55 -2.63 11.52 -8.44
C ASP A 55 -1.58 11.44 -7.32
N SER A 56 -0.43 12.06 -7.61
CA SER A 56 0.69 12.15 -6.66
C SER A 56 0.45 13.14 -5.51
N SER A 57 -0.62 13.95 -5.55
CA SER A 57 -0.95 14.88 -4.47
C SER A 57 -1.40 14.17 -3.19
N LEU A 58 -1.87 12.92 -3.32
CA LEU A 58 -2.27 12.05 -2.21
C LEU A 58 -1.15 11.74 -1.21
N LEU A 59 0.11 11.97 -1.58
CA LEU A 59 1.28 11.79 -0.70
C LEU A 59 1.59 13.03 0.15
N ARG A 60 0.88 14.15 -0.03
CA ARG A 60 1.14 15.43 0.66
C ARG A 60 0.27 15.68 1.89
N LEU A 61 -0.49 14.67 2.35
CA LEU A 61 -1.34 14.76 3.53
C LEU A 61 -0.52 14.94 4.82
#